data_AF-C3QUY4-F1
#
_entry.id   AF-C3QUY4-F1
#
_cell.length_a   1.000
_cell.length_b   1.000
_cell.length_c   1.000
_cell.angle_alpha   90.00
_cell.angle_beta   90.00
_cell.angle_gamma   90.00
#
_symmetry.space_group_name_H-M   'P 1'
#
loop_
_entity.id
_entity.type
_entity.pdbx_description
1 polymer ?
#
loop_
_entity_poly.entity_id
_entity_poly.type
_entity_poly.pdbx_seq_one_letter_code
_entity_poly.pdbx_strand_id
1 'polypeptide(L)'
;MNNEEKVVSYYKETLEKKIEWTFRLQSTLLTVASATFAVLVSLSNLSTNNACSRILLLVVICSNALSILFSCITIYENRAMSNVMIRNAQKRVEEYILYSLYNSKMTATPAVPRKIFFAICESISYISFLFFIISLTAYAIYKIYTQL
;
A
#
# COMPACT_ATOMS: atom_id res chain seq x y z
N MET A 1 -36.63 -3.07 2.93
CA MET A 1 -35.28 -2.47 2.94
C MET A 1 -35.39 -1.13 2.23
N ASN A 2 -35.17 -0.03 2.95
CA ASN A 2 -35.39 1.32 2.43
C ASN A 2 -34.27 1.67 1.43
N ASN A 3 -34.55 2.44 0.36
CA ASN A 3 -33.57 2.73 -0.69
C ASN A 3 -32.27 3.37 -0.15
N GLU A 4 -32.35 4.08 0.97
CA GLU A 4 -31.22 4.70 1.66
C GLU A 4 -30.28 3.67 2.32
N GLU A 5 -30.82 2.59 2.91
CA GLU A 5 -30.01 1.50 3.48
C GLU A 5 -29.20 0.79 2.40
N LYS A 6 -29.79 0.65 1.19
CA LYS A 6 -29.15 0.00 0.05
C LYS A 6 -27.98 0.82 -0.52
N VAL A 7 -28.09 2.16 -0.49
CA VAL A 7 -27.01 3.06 -0.89
C VAL A 7 -25.89 3.08 0.14
N VAL A 8 -26.23 3.10 1.44
CA VAL A 8 -25.23 3.03 2.52
C VAL A 8 -24.49 1.69 2.52
N SER A 9 -25.20 0.57 2.33
CA SER A 9 -24.58 -0.76 2.24
C SER A 9 -23.67 -0.88 1.03
N TYR A 10 -24.11 -0.40 -0.13
CA TYR A 10 -23.31 -0.41 -1.36
C TYR A 10 -22.05 0.45 -1.25
N TYR A 11 -22.17 1.62 -0.63
CA TYR A 11 -21.03 2.51 -0.39
C TYR A 11 -20.02 1.88 0.57
N LYS A 12 -20.51 1.27 1.66
CA LYS A 12 -19.68 0.54 2.62
C LYS A 12 -18.93 -0.62 1.96
N GLU A 13 -19.64 -1.43 1.18
CA GLU A 13 -19.07 -2.58 0.48
C GLU A 13 -18.01 -2.16 -0.56
N THR A 14 -18.27 -1.07 -1.30
CA THR A 14 -17.31 -0.53 -2.27
C THR A 14 -16.05 -0.01 -1.58
N LEU A 15 -16.20 0.64 -0.43
CA LEU A 15 -15.08 1.16 0.35
C LEU A 15 -14.24 0.03 0.98
N GLU A 16 -14.90 -0.98 1.55
CA GLU A 16 -14.26 -2.18 2.11
C GLU A 16 -13.50 -2.95 1.03
N LYS A 17 -14.11 -3.17 -0.14
CA LYS A 17 -13.43 -3.77 -1.30
C LYS A 17 -12.21 -2.98 -1.69
N LYS A 18 -12.30 -1.64 -1.79
CA LYS A 18 -11.13 -0.81 -2.17
C LYS A 18 -9.99 -0.92 -1.17
N ILE A 19 -10.28 -0.90 0.13
CA ILE A 19 -9.28 -1.03 1.20
C ILE A 19 -8.61 -2.41 1.14
N GLU A 20 -9.40 -3.47 0.97
CA GLU A 20 -8.89 -4.83 0.85
C GLU A 20 -8.01 -5.00 -0.39
N TRP A 21 -8.43 -4.46 -1.54
CA TRP A 21 -7.64 -4.46 -2.76
C TRP A 21 -6.30 -3.75 -2.59
N THR A 22 -6.28 -2.55 -2.01
CA THR A 22 -5.03 -1.81 -1.74
C THR A 22 -4.14 -2.59 -0.77
N PHE A 23 -4.70 -3.19 0.29
CA PHE A 23 -3.95 -4.00 1.24
C PHE A 23 -3.30 -5.20 0.58
N ARG A 24 -4.06 -5.97 -0.23
CA ARG A 24 -3.56 -7.14 -0.97
C ARG A 24 -2.46 -6.77 -1.97
N LEU A 25 -2.60 -5.64 -2.67
CA LEU A 25 -1.59 -5.17 -3.61
C LEU A 25 -0.29 -4.80 -2.89
N GLN A 26 -0.37 -3.95 -1.85
CA GLN A 26 0.80 -3.52 -1.09
C GLN A 26 1.49 -4.71 -0.38
N SER A 27 0.74 -5.68 0.16
CA SER A 27 1.33 -6.87 0.78
C SER A 27 2.08 -7.75 -0.22
N THR A 28 1.56 -7.86 -1.44
CA THR A 28 2.22 -8.61 -2.52
C THR A 28 3.51 -7.93 -2.93
N LEU A 29 3.47 -6.61 -3.16
CA LEU A 29 4.66 -5.81 -3.50
C LEU A 29 5.73 -5.92 -2.42
N LEU A 30 5.34 -5.80 -1.14
CA LEU A 30 6.24 -5.94 -0.01
C LEU A 30 6.91 -7.32 0.03
N THR A 31 6.16 -8.39 -0.26
CA THR A 31 6.68 -9.76 -0.27
C THR A 31 7.73 -9.93 -1.36
N VAL A 32 7.44 -9.46 -2.58
CA VAL A 32 8.37 -9.52 -3.72
C VAL A 32 9.62 -8.68 -3.46
N ALA A 33 9.45 -7.45 -2.98
CA ALA A 33 10.55 -6.54 -2.64
C ALA A 33 11.47 -7.17 -1.58
N SER A 34 10.89 -7.72 -0.51
CA SER A 34 11.63 -8.38 0.59
C SER A 34 12.38 -9.63 0.14
N ALA A 35 11.74 -10.49 -0.66
CA ALA A 35 12.40 -11.68 -1.22
C ALA A 35 13.59 -11.28 -2.10
N THR A 36 13.40 -10.26 -2.95
CA THR A 36 14.46 -9.78 -3.83
C THR A 36 15.59 -9.11 -3.05
N PHE A 37 15.27 -8.42 -1.95
CA PHE A 37 16.27 -7.84 -1.04
C PHE A 37 17.15 -8.91 -0.41
N ALA A 38 16.55 -10.00 0.10
CA ALA A 38 17.30 -11.12 0.68
C ALA A 38 18.24 -11.78 -0.34
N VAL A 39 17.79 -11.95 -1.59
CA VAL A 39 18.60 -12.44 -2.69
C VAL A 39 19.76 -11.48 -2.99
N LEU A 40 19.48 -10.18 -3.13
CA LEU A 40 20.51 -9.16 -3.40
C LEU A 40 21.60 -9.11 -2.32
N VAL A 41 21.22 -9.16 -1.04
CA VAL A 41 22.16 -9.18 0.09
C VAL A 41 23.00 -10.46 0.10
N SER A 42 22.40 -11.60 -0.25
CA SER A 42 23.12 -12.88 -0.33
C SER A 42 24.16 -12.88 -1.46
N LEU A 43 23.83 -12.27 -2.61
CA LEU A 43 24.71 -12.23 -3.78
C LEU A 43 25.75 -11.08 -3.73
N SER A 44 25.53 -10.03 -2.94
CA SER A 44 26.42 -8.85 -2.93
C SER A 44 27.83 -9.15 -2.42
N ASN A 45 27.99 -10.17 -1.57
CA ASN A 45 29.30 -10.58 -1.03
C ASN A 45 30.13 -11.45 -1.98
N LEU A 46 29.54 -12.00 -3.05
CA LEU A 46 30.22 -12.92 -3.97
C LEU A 46 30.89 -12.24 -5.16
N SER A 47 30.62 -10.95 -5.39
CA SER A 47 30.87 -10.31 -6.68
C SER A 47 32.10 -9.39 -6.65
N THR A 48 33.20 -9.80 -7.30
CA THR A 48 34.35 -8.93 -7.63
C THR A 48 33.96 -7.94 -8.72
N ASN A 49 33.23 -6.91 -8.32
CA ASN A 49 32.59 -5.95 -9.22
C ASN A 49 33.43 -4.68 -9.42
N ASN A 50 33.46 -4.18 -10.66
CA ASN A 50 33.83 -2.81 -11.03
C ASN A 50 33.08 -1.79 -10.11
N ALA A 51 33.73 -0.66 -9.80
CA ALA A 51 33.13 0.47 -9.08
C ALA A 51 31.74 0.88 -9.62
N CYS A 52 31.55 0.88 -10.95
CA CYS A 52 30.25 1.17 -11.57
C CYS A 52 29.17 0.15 -11.15
N SER A 53 29.47 -1.14 -11.22
CA SER A 53 28.56 -2.22 -10.79
C SER A 53 28.25 -2.16 -9.29
N ARG A 54 29.19 -1.71 -8.45
CA ARG A 54 28.95 -1.49 -7.00
C ARG A 54 28.00 -0.33 -6.75
N ILE A 55 28.15 0.78 -7.48
CA ILE A 55 27.25 1.95 -7.38
C ILE A 55 25.83 1.56 -7.82
N LEU A 56 25.69 0.88 -8.96
CA LEU A 56 24.38 0.41 -9.43
C LEU A 56 23.72 -0.55 -8.43
N LEU A 57 24.48 -1.48 -7.87
CA LEU A 57 23.98 -2.40 -6.84
C LEU A 57 23.52 -1.65 -5.57
N LEU A 58 24.27 -0.64 -5.12
CA LEU A 58 23.86 0.21 -4.00
C LEU A 58 22.55 0.95 -4.28
N VAL A 59 22.39 1.52 -5.49
CA VAL A 59 21.15 2.19 -5.89
C VAL A 59 19.97 1.21 -5.88
N VAL A 60 20.17 -0.02 -6.36
CA VAL A 60 19.14 -1.08 -6.34
C VAL A 60 18.76 -1.46 -4.90
N ILE A 61 19.74 -1.65 -4.01
CA ILE A 61 19.49 -2.01 -2.61
C ILE A 61 18.76 -0.88 -1.87
N CYS A 62 19.22 0.37 -2.04
CA CYS A 62 18.61 1.53 -1.41
C CYS A 62 17.18 1.78 -1.90
N SER A 63 16.93 1.67 -3.21
CA SER A 63 15.59 1.83 -3.76
C SER A 63 14.64 0.72 -3.34
N ASN A 64 15.12 -0.53 -3.24
CA ASN A 64 14.35 -1.65 -2.70
C ASN A 64 13.99 -1.41 -1.21
N ALA A 65 14.97 -1.03 -0.39
CA ALA A 65 14.74 -0.73 1.02
C ALA A 65 13.71 0.41 1.22
N LEU A 66 13.80 1.48 0.42
CA LEU A 66 12.81 2.56 0.40
C LEU A 66 11.41 2.05 0.03
N SER A 67 11.30 1.20 -1.00
CA SER A 67 10.02 0.60 -1.41
C SER A 67 9.40 -0.26 -0.31
N ILE A 68 10.21 -1.07 0.38
CA ILE A 68 9.78 -1.87 1.55
C ILE A 68 9.27 -0.95 2.66
N LEU A 69 10.00 0.10 3.01
CA LEU A 69 9.61 1.04 4.06
C LEU A 69 8.27 1.72 3.75
N PHE A 70 8.09 2.26 2.55
CA PHE A 70 6.84 2.92 2.16
C PHE A 70 5.66 1.92 2.04
N SER A 71 5.91 0.69 1.59
CA SER A 71 4.91 -0.36 1.57
C SER A 71 4.45 -0.73 2.98
N CYS A 72 5.40 -0.89 3.92
CA CYS A 72 5.10 -1.16 5.34
C CYS A 72 4.27 -0.04 5.97
N ILE A 73 4.63 1.23 5.74
CA ILE A 73 3.88 2.39 6.24
C ILE A 73 2.44 2.37 5.69
N THR A 74 2.30 2.17 4.38
CA THR A 74 0.98 2.13 3.70
C THR A 74 0.10 1.01 4.25
N ILE A 75 0.67 -0.18 4.50
CA ILE A 75 -0.05 -1.33 5.07
C ILE A 75 -0.47 -1.08 6.52
N TYR A 76 0.45 -0.56 7.35
CA TYR A 76 0.17 -0.25 8.74
C TYR A 76 -0.97 0.77 8.87
N GLU A 77 -0.93 1.82 8.06
CA GLU A 77 -1.96 2.85 8.05
C GLU A 77 -3.29 2.35 7.47
N ASN A 78 -3.28 1.51 6.44
CA ASN A 78 -4.50 0.87 5.95
C ASN A 78 -5.18 0.03 7.05
N ARG A 79 -4.41 -0.65 7.90
CA ARG A 79 -4.94 -1.40 9.04
C ARG A 79 -5.49 -0.48 10.13
N ALA A 80 -4.77 0.60 10.46
CA ALA A 80 -5.22 1.60 11.43
C ALA A 80 -6.50 2.32 10.97
N MET A 81 -6.56 2.70 9.70
CA MET A 81 -7.73 3.34 9.09
C MET A 81 -8.92 2.39 8.97
N SER A 82 -8.68 1.11 8.62
CA SER A 82 -9.71 0.07 8.64
C SER A 82 -10.32 -0.09 10.04
N ASN A 83 -9.50 -0.19 11.08
CA ASN A 83 -9.97 -0.29 12.47
C ASN A 83 -10.79 0.94 12.91
N VAL A 84 -10.35 2.14 12.55
CA VAL A 84 -11.09 3.38 12.84
C VAL A 84 -12.40 3.46 12.05
N MET A 85 -12.40 3.04 10.78
CA MET A 85 -13.61 2.98 9.96
C MET A 85 -14.62 1.97 10.49
N ILE A 86 -14.18 0.78 10.91
CA ILE A 86 -15.06 -0.22 11.53
C ILE A 86 -15.66 0.35 12.82
N ARG A 87 -14.86 0.98 13.67
CA ARG A 87 -15.35 1.59 14.92
C ARG A 87 -16.34 2.73 14.66
N ASN A 88 -16.07 3.59 13.68
CA ASN A 88 -16.98 4.65 13.28
C ASN A 88 -18.26 4.10 12.66
N ALA A 89 -18.18 3.03 11.85
CA ALA A 89 -19.34 2.36 11.28
C ALA A 89 -20.19 1.68 12.38
N GLN A 90 -19.57 1.03 13.36
CA GLN A 90 -20.26 0.47 14.52
C GLN A 90 -20.97 1.57 15.33
N LYS A 91 -20.27 2.67 15.62
CA LYS A 91 -20.85 3.81 16.32
C LYS A 91 -22.01 4.44 15.54
N ARG A 92 -21.92 4.51 14.21
CA ARG A 92 -23.01 4.99 13.33
C ARG A 92 -24.21 4.06 13.34
N VAL A 93 -24.00 2.75 13.40
CA VAL A 93 -25.10 1.77 13.52
C VAL A 93 -25.74 1.86 14.89
N GLU A 94 -24.95 2.03 15.95
CA GLU A 94 -25.45 2.23 17.30
C GLU A 94 -26.24 3.54 17.43
N GLU A 95 -25.71 4.64 16.90
CA GLU A 95 -26.43 5.92 16.77
C GLU A 95 -27.68 5.77 15.90
N TYR A 96 -27.64 5.03 14.78
CA TYR A 96 -28.80 4.76 13.93
C TYR A 96 -29.89 3.96 14.66
N ILE A 97 -29.52 2.94 15.44
CA ILE A 97 -30.47 2.15 16.26
C ILE A 97 -31.09 3.04 17.35
N LEU A 98 -30.27 3.86 18.03
CA LEU A 98 -30.76 4.79 19.05
C LEU A 98 -31.67 5.89 18.48
N TYR A 99 -31.37 6.38 17.28
CA TYR A 99 -32.03 7.52 16.67
C TYR A 99 -33.25 7.12 15.82
N SER A 100 -33.25 5.94 15.19
CA SER A 100 -34.45 5.36 14.55
C SER A 100 -35.54 5.01 15.57
N LEU A 101 -35.15 4.76 16.83
CA LEU A 101 -36.06 4.71 17.95
C LEU A 101 -36.72 6.06 18.28
N TYR A 102 -36.15 7.19 17.83
CA TYR A 102 -36.49 8.53 18.33
C TYR A 102 -37.00 9.55 17.28
N ASN A 103 -36.64 9.51 15.99
CA ASN A 103 -37.29 10.38 14.98
C ASN A 103 -37.07 10.01 13.48
N SER A 104 -38.12 10.25 12.68
CA SER A 104 -38.37 9.75 11.30
C SER A 104 -37.89 10.62 10.12
N LYS A 105 -36.78 11.38 10.19
CA LYS A 105 -36.32 12.15 9.01
C LYS A 105 -34.81 12.26 8.95
N MET A 106 -34.21 11.71 7.89
CA MET A 106 -32.77 11.61 7.72
C MET A 106 -32.26 12.57 6.64
N THR A 107 -31.13 13.22 6.92
CA THR A 107 -30.23 13.82 5.93
C THR A 107 -28.87 13.15 6.06
N ALA A 108 -28.49 12.39 5.04
CA ALA A 108 -27.19 11.71 4.97
C ALA A 108 -26.07 12.74 4.78
N THR A 109 -25.13 12.81 5.72
CA THR A 109 -23.89 13.59 5.57
C THR A 109 -22.69 12.68 5.25
N PRO A 110 -21.72 13.18 4.47
CA PRO A 110 -20.87 12.34 3.65
C PRO A 110 -19.71 11.70 4.42
N ALA A 111 -19.15 10.71 3.74
CA ALA A 111 -18.08 9.83 4.16
C ALA A 111 -16.85 10.55 4.74
N VAL A 112 -16.21 9.88 5.71
CA VAL A 112 -14.95 10.32 6.31
C VAL A 112 -13.88 10.42 5.21
N PRO A 113 -13.33 11.61 4.92
CA PRO A 113 -12.38 11.78 3.84
C PRO A 113 -11.04 11.11 4.17
N ARG A 114 -10.49 10.37 3.21
CA ARG A 114 -9.12 9.82 3.26
C ARG A 114 -8.13 10.99 3.27
N LYS A 115 -7.21 11.06 4.23
CA LYS A 115 -6.25 12.18 4.30
C LYS A 115 -5.31 12.16 3.09
N ILE A 116 -5.06 13.33 2.51
CA ILE A 116 -4.27 13.55 1.27
C ILE A 116 -2.84 12.98 1.38
N PHE A 117 -2.22 13.08 2.56
CA PHE A 117 -0.89 12.54 2.84
C PHE A 117 -0.75 11.04 2.52
N PHE A 118 -1.84 10.27 2.67
CA PHE A 118 -1.83 8.82 2.47
C PHE A 118 -1.90 8.41 1.01
N ALA A 119 -2.62 9.18 0.19
CA ALA A 119 -2.60 8.99 -1.26
C ALA A 119 -1.19 9.25 -1.82
N ILE A 120 -0.46 10.20 -1.22
CA ILE A 120 0.92 10.50 -1.55
C ILE A 120 1.85 9.33 -1.16
N CYS A 121 1.72 8.80 0.06
CA CYS A 121 2.56 7.68 0.52
C CYS A 121 2.36 6.41 -0.33
N GLU A 122 1.10 6.08 -0.63
CA GLU A 122 0.75 4.97 -1.52
C GLU A 122 1.36 5.17 -2.93
N SER A 123 1.25 6.38 -3.47
CA SER A 123 1.82 6.71 -4.79
C SER A 123 3.35 6.63 -4.79
N ILE A 124 4.01 7.13 -3.73
CA ILE A 124 5.46 7.05 -3.57
C ILE A 124 5.91 5.59 -3.50
N SER A 125 5.19 4.73 -2.77
CA SER A 125 5.48 3.30 -2.70
C SER A 125 5.52 2.66 -4.09
N TYR A 126 4.51 2.94 -4.93
CA TYR A 126 4.46 2.42 -6.29
C TYR A 126 5.57 2.98 -7.19
N ILE A 127 5.85 4.28 -7.12
CA ILE A 127 6.92 4.92 -7.90
C ILE A 127 8.29 4.34 -7.51
N SER A 128 8.55 4.19 -6.21
CA SER A 128 9.79 3.58 -5.70
C SER A 128 9.93 2.12 -6.14
N PHE A 129 8.85 1.34 -6.11
CA PHE A 129 8.88 -0.05 -6.57
C PHE A 129 9.19 -0.13 -8.08
N LEU A 130 8.56 0.73 -8.90
CA LEU A 130 8.82 0.79 -10.34
C LEU A 130 10.28 1.20 -10.63
N PHE A 131 10.78 2.20 -9.92
CA PHE A 131 12.19 2.62 -10.03
C PHE A 131 13.16 1.50 -9.64
N PHE A 132 12.82 0.72 -8.61
CA PHE A 132 13.58 -0.45 -8.20
C PHE A 132 13.65 -1.50 -9.32
N ILE A 133 12.52 -1.85 -9.96
CA ILE A 133 12.49 -2.83 -11.07
C ILE A 133 13.33 -2.36 -12.26
N ILE A 134 13.24 -1.08 -12.63
CA ILE A 134 14.04 -0.51 -13.72
C ILE A 134 15.53 -0.58 -13.38
N SER A 135 15.91 -0.15 -12.17
CA SER A 135 17.30 -0.14 -11.70
C SER A 135 17.87 -1.56 -11.63
N LEU A 136 17.08 -2.53 -11.16
CA LEU A 136 17.47 -3.94 -11.10
C LEU A 136 17.69 -4.52 -12.50
N THR A 137 16.80 -4.19 -13.45
CA THR A 137 16.92 -4.61 -14.85
C THR A 137 18.17 -4.03 -15.49
N ALA A 138 18.41 -2.72 -15.31
CA ALA A 138 19.61 -2.06 -15.82
C ALA A 138 20.90 -2.68 -15.23
N TYR A 139 20.91 -2.96 -13.92
CA TYR A 139 22.02 -3.65 -13.26
C TYR A 139 22.26 -5.04 -13.84
N ALA A 140 21.20 -5.83 -14.04
CA ALA A 140 21.30 -7.18 -14.59
C ALA A 140 21.88 -7.16 -16.03
N ILE A 141 21.37 -6.26 -16.88
CA ILE A 141 21.88 -6.08 -18.26
C ILE A 141 23.35 -5.67 -18.22
N TYR A 142 23.69 -4.63 -17.46
CA TYR A 142 25.07 -4.15 -17.36
C TYR A 142 26.03 -5.24 -16.89
N LYS A 143 25.62 -6.04 -15.90
CA LYS A 143 26.41 -7.16 -15.39
C LYS A 143 26.61 -8.25 -16.44
N ILE A 144 25.57 -8.61 -17.20
CA ILE A 144 25.68 -9.59 -18.30
C ILE A 144 26.67 -9.08 -19.37
N TYR A 145 26.56 -7.82 -19.78
CA TYR A 145 27.44 -7.25 -20.81
C TYR A 145 28.90 -7.10 -20.39
N THR A 146 29.16 -6.93 -19.09
CA THR A 146 30.53 -6.75 -18.55
C THR A 146 31.18 -8.06 -18.11
N GLN A 147 30.41 -9.15 -17.98
CA GLN A 147 30.91 -10.49 -17.69
C GLN A 147 31.00 -11.41 -18.92
N LEU A 148 30.55 -10.95 -20.10
CA LEU A 148 30.81 -11.56 -21.40
C LEU A 148 32.18 -11.10 -21.94
#